data_AF-A0A959K4S0-F1
#
_entry.id   AF-A0A959K4S0-F1
#
_cell.length_a   1.000
_cell.length_b   1.000
_cell.length_c   1.000
_cell.angle_alpha   90.00
_cell.angle_beta   90.00
_cell.angle_gamma   90.00
#
_symmetry.space_group_name_H-M   'P 1'
#
loop_
_entity.id
_entity.type
_entity.pdbx_description
1 polymer ?
#
loop_
_entity_poly.entity_id
_entity_poly.type
_entity_poly.pdbx_seq_one_letter_code
_entity_poly.pdbx_strand_id
1 'polypeptide(L)'
;MRRINYATLIIATLVFIQCSHKKPFYMDPGYFGYDQAHLKEHVKDLVLLTSPDSSQQLLVSPSLQSRVFTSSADGRRGRSFGWVNYTLLERGEVSPQFNPYGGEDRFWLGPEGGPFALYFAAGQPQTFDNWVVPGPFDRDPFKVIEQDPTFIHCRSEFTVTNYAGTPLSVQVDRTVRLLDQEGVEHALNMELPVGVRWVGYSSENGVQNTGEAAWTAEQGQPSVWILDMFPPAENGAVIIPFRAGDESEFGMVVRTNYFGDIPADRLQVNDDYLLFKVDGHYRSKIGIPPLRARQVAGSYDPDHQTLTIIQIGPVDTQSVYVNSVWGTDTDPYDGDVINSYNDGPLDGGGQLGPFFEIESSSPALALEPGASYQHLQRTFHFTGDAGALNQIMQTVLGVAVLDVEHFIHPPIQ
;
A
#
# COMPACT_ATOMS: atom_id res chain seq x y z
N MET A 1 23.41 64.13 -62.90
CA MET A 1 22.15 63.37 -62.76
C MET A 1 22.46 61.88 -62.71
N ARG A 2 22.65 61.35 -61.50
CA ARG A 2 22.78 59.91 -61.20
C ARG A 2 21.89 59.64 -59.97
N ARG A 3 21.25 58.47 -60.02
CA ARG A 3 20.13 57.94 -59.21
C ARG A 3 20.38 57.97 -57.70
N ILE A 4 19.31 57.90 -56.90
CA ILE A 4 19.00 56.80 -55.95
C ILE A 4 17.62 57.05 -55.31
N ASN A 5 16.76 56.03 -55.35
CA ASN A 5 15.43 55.97 -54.73
C ASN A 5 15.57 55.78 -53.21
N TYR A 6 14.83 56.56 -52.43
CA TYR A 6 14.61 56.31 -51.01
C TYR A 6 13.36 55.42 -50.86
N ALA A 7 13.56 54.12 -50.68
CA ALA A 7 12.54 53.21 -50.15
C ALA A 7 13.06 52.72 -48.79
N THR A 8 12.56 53.32 -47.73
CA THR A 8 12.88 52.92 -46.35
C THR A 8 12.01 51.72 -45.98
N LEU A 9 12.57 50.52 -46.06
CA LEU A 9 11.96 49.29 -45.58
C LEU A 9 12.42 49.08 -44.12
N ILE A 10 11.53 49.34 -43.16
CA ILE A 10 11.76 48.99 -41.75
C ILE A 10 11.42 47.51 -41.59
N ILE A 11 12.45 46.65 -41.58
CA ILE A 11 12.33 45.25 -41.17
C ILE A 11 12.44 45.24 -39.64
N ALA A 12 11.32 45.05 -38.96
CA ALA A 12 11.30 44.75 -37.54
C ALA A 12 11.63 43.26 -37.35
N THR A 13 12.86 42.96 -36.96
CA THR A 13 13.31 41.61 -36.62
C THR A 13 12.78 41.26 -35.22
N LEU A 14 11.68 40.50 -35.15
CA LEU A 14 11.20 39.86 -33.93
C LEU A 14 12.18 38.75 -33.54
N VAL A 15 13.02 39.01 -32.55
CA VAL A 15 13.84 37.98 -31.89
C VAL A 15 12.93 37.19 -30.97
N PHE A 16 12.51 36.00 -31.39
CA PHE A 16 11.90 35.02 -30.50
C PHE A 16 12.99 34.48 -29.56
N ILE A 17 13.04 34.99 -28.34
CA ILE A 17 13.78 34.36 -27.25
C ILE A 17 12.96 33.12 -26.86
N GLN A 18 13.29 31.97 -27.46
CA GLN A 18 12.87 30.68 -26.93
C GLN A 18 13.62 30.46 -25.61
N CYS A 19 13.03 30.92 -24.50
CA CYS A 19 13.38 30.40 -23.18
C CYS A 19 13.04 28.91 -23.20
N SER A 20 14.04 28.05 -23.37
CA SER A 20 13.95 26.64 -23.03
C SER A 20 13.70 26.55 -21.52
N HIS A 21 12.45 26.62 -21.10
CA HIS A 21 12.06 26.30 -19.73
C HIS A 21 12.37 24.82 -19.56
N LYS A 22 13.53 24.50 -18.97
CA LYS A 22 13.82 23.15 -18.52
C LYS A 22 12.68 22.75 -17.58
N LYS A 23 12.04 21.63 -17.87
CA LYS A 23 11.01 21.04 -17.01
C LYS A 23 11.58 20.96 -15.58
N PRO A 24 10.87 21.41 -14.55
CA PRO A 24 11.34 21.28 -13.17
C PRO A 24 11.58 19.81 -12.82
N PHE A 25 12.60 19.49 -12.02
CA PHE A 25 12.96 18.09 -11.66
C PHE A 25 11.80 17.33 -10.99
N TYR A 26 10.94 18.01 -10.23
CA TYR A 26 9.76 17.42 -9.57
C TYR A 26 8.63 17.04 -10.55
N MET A 27 8.88 17.17 -11.85
CA MET A 27 8.01 16.71 -12.91
C MET A 27 8.57 15.46 -13.60
N ASP A 28 9.50 14.75 -12.97
CA ASP A 28 9.95 13.41 -13.39
C ASP A 28 9.16 12.32 -12.63
N PRO A 29 8.99 11.10 -13.18
CA PRO A 29 8.36 9.98 -12.49
C PRO A 29 8.94 9.74 -11.09
N GLY A 30 8.08 9.38 -10.14
CA GLY A 30 8.43 9.20 -8.71
C GLY A 30 8.40 10.48 -7.87
N TYR A 31 8.04 11.63 -8.46
CA TYR A 31 7.74 12.86 -7.72
C TYR A 31 6.25 13.18 -7.73
N PHE A 32 5.75 13.69 -6.61
CA PHE A 32 4.33 13.94 -6.40
C PHE A 32 3.74 14.93 -7.41
N GLY A 33 4.51 15.95 -7.81
CA GLY A 33 4.08 16.92 -8.81
C GLY A 33 3.84 16.32 -10.19
N TYR A 34 4.65 15.32 -10.58
CA TYR A 34 4.47 14.54 -11.80
C TYR A 34 3.27 13.60 -11.65
N ASP A 35 3.22 12.80 -10.58
CA ASP A 35 2.17 11.80 -10.37
C ASP A 35 0.80 12.45 -10.28
N GLN A 36 0.69 13.60 -9.61
CA GLN A 36 -0.55 14.36 -9.59
C GLN A 36 -0.99 14.80 -11.00
N ALA A 37 -0.06 15.23 -11.85
CA ALA A 37 -0.40 15.65 -13.22
C ALA A 37 -0.81 14.43 -14.06
N HIS A 38 -0.01 13.37 -14.01
CA HIS A 38 -0.24 12.13 -14.74
C HIS A 38 -1.56 11.46 -14.32
N LEU A 39 -1.77 11.24 -13.02
CA LEU A 39 -2.99 10.64 -12.51
C LEU A 39 -4.23 11.48 -12.84
N LYS A 40 -4.17 12.83 -12.84
CA LYS A 40 -5.31 13.66 -13.28
C LYS A 40 -5.68 13.45 -14.74
N GLU A 41 -4.73 13.07 -15.59
CA GLU A 41 -4.99 12.78 -17.00
C GLU A 41 -5.74 11.45 -17.17
N HIS A 42 -5.47 10.46 -16.32
CA HIS A 42 -5.98 9.08 -16.47
C HIS A 42 -7.10 8.70 -15.48
N VAL A 43 -7.13 9.31 -14.29
CA VAL A 43 -8.06 9.08 -13.19
C VAL A 43 -8.87 10.37 -12.96
N LYS A 44 -10.09 10.42 -13.52
CA LYS A 44 -10.85 11.67 -13.65
C LYS A 44 -11.42 12.22 -12.35
N ASP A 45 -11.56 11.39 -11.33
CA ASP A 45 -12.13 11.75 -10.04
C ASP A 45 -11.06 11.86 -8.93
N LEU A 46 -9.79 12.03 -9.32
CA LEU A 46 -8.69 12.16 -8.37
C LEU A 46 -8.89 13.34 -7.42
N VAL A 47 -8.94 13.05 -6.12
CA VAL A 47 -9.07 14.02 -5.04
C VAL A 47 -7.70 14.29 -4.43
N LEU A 48 -7.39 15.57 -4.23
CA LEU A 48 -6.22 16.01 -3.48
C LEU A 48 -6.64 16.32 -2.04
N LEU A 49 -6.12 15.58 -1.07
CA LEU A 49 -6.12 16.00 0.32
C LEU A 49 -4.81 16.73 0.63
N THR A 50 -4.85 17.79 1.42
CA THR A 50 -3.70 18.68 1.64
C THR A 50 -3.77 19.32 3.03
N SER A 51 -2.61 19.45 3.68
CA SER A 51 -2.47 20.26 4.90
C SER A 51 -2.68 21.75 4.59
N PRO A 52 -2.96 22.60 5.61
CA PRO A 52 -3.14 24.03 5.43
C PRO A 52 -1.96 24.75 4.77
N ASP A 53 -0.73 24.30 5.02
CA ASP A 53 0.50 24.84 4.44
C ASP A 53 0.93 24.14 3.13
N SER A 54 0.16 23.13 2.69
CA SER A 54 0.41 22.31 1.51
C SER A 54 1.71 21.50 1.52
N SER A 55 2.31 21.30 2.70
CA SER A 55 3.51 20.47 2.83
C SER A 55 3.19 18.97 2.86
N GLN A 56 2.06 18.56 3.43
CA GLN A 56 1.54 17.20 3.36
C GLN A 56 0.42 17.10 2.33
N GLN A 57 0.49 16.11 1.44
CA GLN A 57 -0.51 15.90 0.39
C GLN A 57 -0.79 14.42 0.13
N LEU A 58 -2.02 14.08 -0.24
CA LEU A 58 -2.48 12.75 -0.65
C LEU A 58 -3.25 12.84 -1.96
N LEU A 59 -3.09 11.84 -2.83
CA LEU A 59 -3.93 11.64 -4.01
C LEU A 59 -4.84 10.43 -3.80
N VAL A 60 -6.15 10.65 -3.71
CA VAL A 60 -7.14 9.61 -3.44
C VAL A 60 -8.07 9.45 -4.65
N SER A 61 -8.44 8.21 -5.00
CA SER A 61 -9.39 7.94 -6.08
C SER A 61 -10.63 7.21 -5.58
N PRO A 62 -11.77 7.91 -5.46
CA PRO A 62 -13.05 7.28 -5.12
C PRO A 62 -13.44 6.15 -6.09
N SER A 63 -13.15 6.31 -7.39
CA SER A 63 -13.48 5.35 -8.44
C SER A 63 -12.67 4.04 -8.37
N LEU A 64 -11.59 4.02 -7.58
CA LEU A 64 -10.73 2.87 -7.39
C LEU A 64 -10.64 2.50 -5.91
N GLN A 65 -11.79 2.18 -5.30
CA GLN A 65 -11.97 1.81 -3.88
C GLN A 65 -11.58 2.88 -2.85
N SER A 66 -11.62 4.16 -3.18
CA SER A 66 -11.06 5.21 -2.30
C SER A 66 -9.59 4.90 -1.93
N ARG A 67 -8.83 4.39 -2.90
CA ARG A 67 -7.41 4.08 -2.70
C ARG A 67 -6.59 5.36 -2.56
N VAL A 68 -5.54 5.29 -1.76
CA VAL A 68 -4.49 6.30 -1.78
C VAL A 68 -3.48 5.90 -2.85
N PHE A 69 -3.35 6.69 -3.91
CA PHE A 69 -2.36 6.44 -4.95
C PHE A 69 -0.95 6.73 -4.45
N THR A 70 -0.77 7.89 -3.85
CA THR A 70 0.50 8.31 -3.25
C THR A 70 0.29 9.53 -2.35
N SER A 71 1.26 9.74 -1.48
CA SER A 71 1.39 10.87 -0.58
C SER A 71 2.70 11.62 -0.82
N SER A 72 2.87 12.76 -0.15
CA SER A 72 4.10 13.55 -0.16
C SER A 72 4.28 14.35 1.13
N ALA A 73 5.53 14.44 1.58
CA ALA A 73 5.99 15.19 2.74
C ALA A 73 6.59 16.58 2.41
N ASP A 74 6.62 16.97 1.12
CA ASP A 74 7.08 18.30 0.65
C ASP A 74 6.22 18.80 -0.51
N GLY A 75 4.91 18.54 -0.40
CA GLY A 75 3.90 18.84 -1.41
C GLY A 75 4.30 18.40 -2.81
N ARG A 76 4.06 19.25 -3.81
CA ARG A 76 4.37 18.97 -5.22
C ARG A 76 5.86 18.72 -5.52
N ARG A 77 6.78 19.11 -4.64
CA ARG A 77 8.23 18.94 -4.85
C ARG A 77 8.76 17.67 -4.18
N GLY A 78 7.99 17.10 -3.27
CA GLY A 78 8.33 15.86 -2.60
C GLY A 78 8.26 14.65 -3.52
N ARG A 79 8.89 13.57 -3.06
CA ARG A 79 8.76 12.25 -3.68
C ARG A 79 7.35 11.73 -3.48
N SER A 80 6.92 10.89 -4.41
CA SER A 80 5.80 10.00 -4.21
C SER A 80 6.24 8.80 -3.41
N PHE A 81 5.45 8.42 -2.42
CA PHE A 81 5.71 7.25 -1.60
C PHE A 81 4.98 6.01 -2.11
N GLY A 82 3.85 6.17 -2.80
CA GLY A 82 3.13 5.06 -3.41
C GLY A 82 3.67 4.70 -4.79
N TRP A 83 3.63 3.41 -5.12
CA TRP A 83 3.96 2.96 -6.47
C TRP A 83 2.80 3.24 -7.42
N VAL A 84 3.12 3.71 -8.63
CA VAL A 84 2.16 4.03 -9.68
C VAL A 84 2.54 3.29 -10.97
N ASN A 85 1.58 2.57 -11.56
CA ASN A 85 1.79 1.90 -12.85
C ASN A 85 1.50 2.83 -14.02
N TYR A 86 2.47 3.70 -14.35
CA TYR A 86 2.33 4.68 -15.44
C TYR A 86 1.93 4.02 -16.77
N THR A 87 2.59 2.92 -17.14
CA THR A 87 2.33 2.25 -18.42
C THR A 87 0.90 1.72 -18.51
N LEU A 88 0.36 1.15 -17.44
CA LEU A 88 -1.01 0.66 -17.44
C LEU A 88 -2.02 1.81 -17.56
N LEU A 89 -1.80 2.90 -16.82
CA LEU A 89 -2.65 4.10 -16.88
C LEU A 89 -2.67 4.73 -18.27
N GLU A 90 -1.51 4.81 -18.93
CA GLU A 90 -1.36 5.35 -20.28
C GLU A 90 -2.08 4.51 -21.34
N ARG A 91 -2.04 3.18 -21.21
CA ARG A 91 -2.77 2.27 -22.11
C ARG A 91 -4.28 2.44 -21.98
N GLY A 92 -4.77 2.74 -20.77
CA GLY A 92 -6.20 2.87 -20.49
C GLY A 92 -6.99 1.57 -20.71
N GLU A 93 -6.29 0.43 -20.78
CA GLU A 93 -6.89 -0.89 -20.91
C GLU A 93 -7.38 -1.36 -19.55
N VAL A 94 -8.64 -1.79 -19.49
CA VAL A 94 -9.22 -2.40 -18.28
C VAL A 94 -9.28 -3.91 -18.50
N SER A 95 -8.41 -4.63 -17.80
CA SER A 95 -8.42 -6.09 -17.76
C SER A 95 -9.65 -6.60 -17.01
N PRO A 96 -10.30 -7.67 -17.50
CA PRO A 96 -11.35 -8.34 -16.74
C PRO A 96 -10.81 -9.09 -15.52
N GLN A 97 -9.51 -9.41 -15.49
CA GLN A 97 -8.87 -10.24 -14.49
C GLN A 97 -8.36 -9.45 -13.27
N PHE A 98 -7.52 -8.44 -13.50
CA PHE A 98 -6.96 -7.56 -12.47
C PHE A 98 -6.28 -6.33 -13.11
N ASN A 99 -6.36 -5.17 -12.45
CA ASN A 99 -5.76 -3.93 -12.90
C ASN A 99 -4.80 -3.33 -11.84
N PRO A 100 -3.49 -3.67 -11.88
CA PRO A 100 -2.49 -3.20 -10.91
C PRO A 100 -2.07 -1.75 -11.18
N TYR A 101 -2.97 -0.79 -10.97
CA TYR A 101 -2.67 0.65 -11.15
C TYR A 101 -1.68 1.20 -10.11
N GLY A 102 -1.46 0.48 -9.01
CA GLY A 102 -0.69 0.94 -7.87
C GLY A 102 -1.54 1.53 -6.74
N GLY A 103 -0.86 2.14 -5.77
CA GLY A 103 -1.44 2.76 -4.58
C GLY A 103 -0.91 2.21 -3.26
N GLU A 104 -0.56 3.11 -2.35
CA GLU A 104 -0.03 2.83 -1.01
C GLU A 104 -1.11 2.63 0.07
N ASP A 105 -2.38 2.51 -0.31
CA ASP A 105 -3.45 2.01 0.56
C ASP A 105 -4.66 1.59 -0.28
N ARG A 106 -4.89 0.27 -0.42
CA ARG A 106 -5.96 -0.31 -1.24
C ARG A 106 -6.84 -1.25 -0.42
N PHE A 107 -8.16 -1.08 -0.51
CA PHE A 107 -9.13 -1.91 0.21
C PHE A 107 -9.57 -3.13 -0.61
N TRP A 108 -9.27 -4.33 -0.11
CA TRP A 108 -9.79 -5.62 -0.59
C TRP A 108 -10.50 -6.38 0.54
N LEU A 109 -11.18 -7.47 0.20
CA LEU A 109 -11.64 -8.48 1.16
C LEU A 109 -10.91 -9.81 0.95
N GLY A 110 -10.54 -10.47 2.04
CA GLY A 110 -10.04 -11.85 2.03
C GLY A 110 -11.16 -12.89 2.25
N PRO A 111 -10.84 -14.18 2.08
CA PRO A 111 -9.53 -14.71 1.69
C PRO A 111 -9.30 -14.71 0.17
N GLU A 112 -8.03 -14.64 -0.24
CA GLU A 112 -7.65 -14.75 -1.65
C GLU A 112 -7.83 -16.16 -2.20
N GLY A 113 -7.28 -17.15 -1.47
CA GLY A 113 -7.37 -18.59 -1.74
C GLY A 113 -8.20 -19.34 -0.69
N GLY A 114 -8.07 -20.66 -0.65
CA GLY A 114 -8.75 -21.49 0.34
C GLY A 114 -10.16 -21.93 -0.07
N PRO A 115 -10.82 -22.78 0.75
CA PRO A 115 -12.17 -23.29 0.46
C PRO A 115 -13.24 -22.19 0.42
N PHE A 116 -12.96 -21.01 0.95
CA PHE A 116 -13.85 -19.84 0.99
C PHE A 116 -13.31 -18.64 0.22
N ALA A 117 -12.42 -18.86 -0.75
CA ALA A 117 -11.82 -17.80 -1.58
C ALA A 117 -12.87 -16.88 -2.23
N LEU A 118 -12.57 -15.59 -2.35
CA LEU A 118 -13.42 -14.60 -3.05
C LEU A 118 -13.03 -14.36 -4.52
N TYR A 119 -11.95 -14.99 -5.00
CA TYR A 119 -11.26 -14.63 -6.25
C TYR A 119 -11.32 -15.74 -7.30
N PHE A 120 -12.04 -16.82 -7.02
CA PHE A 120 -12.15 -17.99 -7.87
C PHE A 120 -13.60 -18.42 -8.04
N ALA A 121 -13.98 -18.78 -9.26
CA ALA A 121 -15.28 -19.42 -9.50
C ALA A 121 -15.32 -20.82 -8.88
N ALA A 122 -16.47 -21.20 -8.32
CA ALA A 122 -16.66 -22.49 -7.66
C ALA A 122 -16.25 -23.68 -8.55
N GLY A 123 -15.48 -24.61 -7.98
CA GLY A 123 -14.99 -25.81 -8.66
C GLY A 123 -13.82 -25.59 -9.63
N GLN A 124 -13.39 -24.35 -9.89
CA GLN A 124 -12.20 -24.10 -10.68
C GLN A 124 -10.92 -24.35 -9.86
N PRO A 125 -9.84 -24.86 -10.48
CA PRO A 125 -8.53 -24.88 -9.85
C PRO A 125 -8.09 -23.49 -9.43
N GLN A 126 -7.54 -23.35 -8.22
CA GLN A 126 -6.97 -22.09 -7.73
C GLN A 126 -5.58 -21.89 -8.32
N THR A 127 -5.56 -21.41 -9.57
CA THR A 127 -4.37 -21.15 -10.39
C THR A 127 -4.46 -19.74 -10.96
N PHE A 128 -3.34 -19.16 -11.39
CA PHE A 128 -3.30 -17.78 -11.87
C PHE A 128 -4.29 -17.53 -13.01
N ASP A 129 -4.44 -18.47 -13.94
CA ASP A 129 -5.38 -18.37 -15.07
C ASP A 129 -6.87 -18.26 -14.64
N ASN A 130 -7.21 -18.75 -13.46
CA ASN A 130 -8.58 -18.72 -12.92
C ASN A 130 -8.78 -17.64 -11.84
N TRP A 131 -7.69 -17.01 -11.41
CA TRP A 131 -7.72 -15.95 -10.40
C TRP A 131 -8.25 -14.67 -11.03
N VAL A 132 -9.34 -14.14 -10.48
CA VAL A 132 -10.00 -12.91 -10.94
C VAL A 132 -10.30 -12.05 -9.73
N VAL A 133 -9.82 -10.82 -9.72
CA VAL A 133 -10.15 -9.84 -8.69
C VAL A 133 -11.59 -9.36 -8.90
N PRO A 134 -12.49 -9.50 -7.92
CA PRO A 134 -13.85 -9.00 -8.00
C PRO A 134 -13.90 -7.50 -8.34
N GLY A 135 -14.88 -7.11 -9.16
CA GLY A 135 -15.09 -5.71 -9.58
C GLY A 135 -15.02 -4.69 -8.44
N PRO A 136 -15.71 -4.91 -7.30
CA PRO A 136 -15.66 -4.03 -6.13
C PRO A 136 -14.27 -3.83 -5.51
N PHE A 137 -13.32 -4.73 -5.75
CA PHE A 137 -11.96 -4.67 -5.22
C PHE A 137 -10.96 -4.10 -6.24
N ASP A 138 -11.37 -3.91 -7.51
CA ASP A 138 -10.47 -3.54 -8.60
C ASP A 138 -10.89 -2.29 -9.36
N ARG A 139 -12.14 -2.24 -9.85
CA ARG A 139 -12.59 -1.25 -10.85
C ARG A 139 -13.92 -0.57 -10.57
N ASP A 140 -14.70 -1.04 -9.59
CA ASP A 140 -16.00 -0.45 -9.32
C ASP A 140 -15.86 0.75 -8.36
N PRO A 141 -16.59 1.85 -8.62
CA PRO A 141 -16.40 3.09 -7.89
C PRO A 141 -17.06 3.06 -6.51
N PHE A 142 -16.40 3.70 -5.53
CA PHE A 142 -17.03 4.04 -4.27
C PHE A 142 -17.65 5.42 -4.38
N LYS A 143 -18.87 5.57 -3.87
CA LYS A 143 -19.59 6.84 -3.87
C LYS A 143 -19.02 7.75 -2.77
N VAL A 144 -18.62 8.97 -3.14
CA VAL A 144 -18.27 10.01 -2.16
C VAL A 144 -19.52 10.40 -1.37
N ILE A 145 -19.44 10.33 -0.05
CA ILE A 145 -20.50 10.72 0.89
C ILE A 145 -20.23 12.11 1.44
N GLU A 146 -18.99 12.35 1.89
CA GLU A 146 -18.52 13.64 2.39
C GLU A 146 -17.02 13.79 2.15
N GLN A 147 -16.56 15.03 2.04
CA GLN A 147 -15.15 15.35 1.91
C GLN A 147 -14.87 16.78 2.34
N ASP A 148 -13.64 17.03 2.77
CA ASP A 148 -13.05 18.35 2.96
C ASP A 148 -11.58 18.35 2.46
N PRO A 149 -10.80 19.43 2.63
CA PRO A 149 -9.41 19.44 2.18
C PRO A 149 -8.50 18.39 2.84
N THR A 150 -8.89 17.79 3.96
CA THR A 150 -8.08 16.88 4.78
C THR A 150 -8.63 15.46 4.87
N PHE A 151 -9.89 15.22 4.48
CA PHE A 151 -10.43 13.87 4.46
C PHE A 151 -11.45 13.64 3.34
N ILE A 152 -11.66 12.37 3.03
CA ILE A 152 -12.73 11.90 2.16
C ILE A 152 -13.35 10.62 2.73
N HIS A 153 -14.68 10.58 2.75
CA HIS A 153 -15.45 9.41 3.15
C HIS A 153 -16.25 8.91 1.95
N CYS A 154 -16.07 7.62 1.64
CA CYS A 154 -16.71 6.95 0.53
C CYS A 154 -17.46 5.71 1.01
N ARG A 155 -18.53 5.36 0.28
CA ARG A 155 -19.33 4.15 0.52
C ARG A 155 -19.46 3.31 -0.74
N SER A 156 -19.46 2.00 -0.58
CA SER A 156 -19.85 1.05 -1.61
C SER A 156 -20.74 -0.04 -1.04
N GLU A 157 -21.63 -0.58 -1.86
CA GLU A 157 -22.51 -1.70 -1.51
C GLU A 157 -22.45 -2.71 -2.65
N PHE A 158 -22.19 -3.98 -2.33
CA PHE A 158 -22.06 -5.04 -3.32
C PHE A 158 -22.37 -6.41 -2.72
N THR A 159 -22.45 -7.41 -3.58
CA THR A 159 -22.47 -8.82 -3.16
C THR A 159 -21.32 -9.55 -3.84
N VAL A 160 -20.54 -10.28 -3.07
CA VAL A 160 -19.48 -11.18 -3.55
C VAL A 160 -19.83 -12.60 -3.13
N THR A 161 -19.60 -13.58 -3.99
CA THR A 161 -19.86 -14.99 -3.67
C THR A 161 -18.55 -15.71 -3.50
N ASN A 162 -18.38 -16.41 -2.39
CA ASN A 162 -17.16 -17.18 -2.15
C ASN A 162 -17.14 -18.49 -2.94
N TYR A 163 -15.99 -19.16 -2.93
CA TYR A 163 -15.76 -20.41 -3.66
C TYR A 163 -16.72 -21.55 -3.26
N ALA A 164 -17.20 -21.56 -2.01
CA ALA A 164 -18.19 -22.51 -1.52
C ALA A 164 -19.63 -22.18 -1.96
N GLY A 165 -19.85 -21.05 -2.64
CA GLY A 165 -21.16 -20.62 -3.14
C GLY A 165 -21.95 -19.76 -2.15
N THR A 166 -21.35 -19.28 -1.07
CA THR A 166 -22.00 -18.40 -0.09
C THR A 166 -22.00 -16.95 -0.60
N PRO A 167 -23.16 -16.31 -0.81
CA PRO A 167 -23.23 -14.88 -1.11
C PRO A 167 -23.02 -14.04 0.16
N LEU A 168 -22.15 -13.04 0.08
CA LEU A 168 -21.87 -12.07 1.13
C LEU A 168 -22.33 -10.70 0.65
N SER A 169 -23.41 -10.18 1.23
CA SER A 169 -23.89 -8.82 0.96
C SER A 169 -23.21 -7.83 1.90
N VAL A 170 -22.45 -6.91 1.34
CA VAL A 170 -21.49 -6.08 2.06
C VAL A 170 -21.76 -4.61 1.77
N GLN A 171 -21.77 -3.78 2.82
CA GLN A 171 -21.52 -2.35 2.71
C GLN A 171 -20.11 -2.06 3.23
N VAL A 172 -19.36 -1.26 2.47
CA VAL A 172 -18.05 -0.73 2.86
C VAL A 172 -18.17 0.76 3.08
N ASP A 173 -17.73 1.23 4.24
CA ASP A 173 -17.59 2.63 4.61
C ASP A 173 -16.10 2.92 4.82
N ARG A 174 -15.49 3.65 3.89
CA ARG A 174 -14.06 3.92 3.91
C ARG A 174 -13.77 5.41 4.04
N THR A 175 -13.04 5.79 5.08
CA THR A 175 -12.59 7.16 5.31
C THR A 175 -11.08 7.23 5.23
N VAL A 176 -10.56 8.10 4.35
CA VAL A 176 -9.14 8.44 4.29
C VAL A 176 -8.96 9.84 4.87
N ARG A 177 -8.07 9.98 5.86
CA ARG A 177 -7.86 11.25 6.58
C ARG A 177 -6.38 11.56 6.72
N LEU A 178 -5.99 12.77 6.30
CA LEU A 178 -4.68 13.33 6.58
C LEU A 178 -4.56 13.68 8.08
N LEU A 179 -3.46 13.29 8.71
CA LEU A 179 -3.16 13.60 10.10
C LEU A 179 -2.37 14.90 10.21
N ASP A 180 -2.62 15.66 11.27
CA ASP A 180 -1.76 16.77 11.68
C ASP A 180 -0.60 16.27 12.55
N GLN A 181 0.31 17.16 12.92
CA GLN A 181 1.50 16.80 13.70
C GLN A 181 1.12 16.18 15.05
N GLU A 182 0.15 16.76 15.76
CA GLU A 182 -0.33 16.22 17.03
C GLU A 182 -0.87 14.80 16.88
N GLY A 183 -1.64 14.54 15.81
CA GLY A 183 -2.15 13.21 15.49
C GLY A 183 -1.04 12.19 15.19
N VAL A 184 0.01 12.58 14.46
CA VAL A 184 1.17 11.72 14.19
C VAL A 184 1.95 11.42 15.48
N GLU A 185 2.28 12.45 16.25
CA GLU A 185 3.06 12.32 17.49
C GLU A 185 2.31 11.50 18.54
N HIS A 186 0.98 11.68 18.64
CA HIS A 186 0.13 10.87 19.50
C HIS A 186 0.10 9.40 19.06
N ALA A 187 -0.06 9.13 17.77
CA ALA A 187 -0.12 7.77 17.24
C ALA A 187 1.20 7.00 17.42
N LEU A 188 2.34 7.69 17.28
CA LEU A 188 3.67 7.11 17.45
C LEU A 188 4.19 7.18 18.89
N ASN A 189 3.48 7.89 19.77
CA ASN A 189 3.90 8.16 21.15
C ASN A 189 5.31 8.76 21.24
N MET A 190 5.61 9.73 20.36
CA MET A 190 6.88 10.45 20.33
C MET A 190 6.74 11.82 19.65
N GLU A 191 7.57 12.78 20.04
CA GLU A 191 7.74 14.03 19.28
C GLU A 191 8.56 13.76 18.01
N LEU A 192 8.21 14.44 16.91
CA LEU A 192 8.94 14.29 15.66
C LEU A 192 10.33 14.96 15.74
N PRO A 193 11.42 14.28 15.35
CA PRO A 193 12.75 14.88 15.37
C PRO A 193 12.84 16.12 14.46
N VAL A 194 13.61 17.11 14.90
CA VAL A 194 13.85 18.34 14.13
C VAL A 194 14.49 18.01 12.78
N GLY A 195 13.98 18.63 11.71
CA GLY A 195 14.52 18.48 10.37
C GLY A 195 13.90 17.32 9.56
N VAL A 196 13.04 16.52 10.18
CA VAL A 196 12.25 15.48 9.47
C VAL A 196 11.08 16.13 8.75
N ARG A 197 10.97 15.87 7.45
CA ARG A 197 9.74 16.09 6.69
C ARG A 197 8.89 14.84 6.77
N TRP A 198 7.59 15.00 6.95
CA TRP A 198 6.68 13.89 7.16
C TRP A 198 5.36 14.09 6.44
N VAL A 199 4.67 12.98 6.21
CA VAL A 199 3.24 12.91 5.89
C VAL A 199 2.66 11.70 6.61
N GLY A 200 1.47 11.85 7.20
CA GLY A 200 0.78 10.78 7.90
C GLY A 200 -0.70 10.81 7.58
N TYR A 201 -1.30 9.65 7.39
CA TYR A 201 -2.74 9.53 7.16
C TYR A 201 -3.30 8.25 7.79
N SER A 202 -4.61 8.21 7.97
CA SER A 202 -5.35 7.00 8.34
C SER A 202 -6.30 6.56 7.22
N SER A 203 -6.46 5.25 7.08
CA SER A 203 -7.60 4.64 6.42
C SER A 203 -8.45 3.88 7.46
N GLU A 204 -9.70 4.28 7.55
CA GLU A 204 -10.72 3.68 8.38
C GLU A 204 -11.64 2.86 7.48
N ASN A 205 -11.56 1.54 7.59
CA ASN A 205 -12.21 0.58 6.71
C ASN A 205 -13.34 -0.15 7.44
N GLY A 206 -14.55 0.41 7.35
CA GLY A 206 -15.77 -0.15 7.92
C GLY A 206 -16.40 -1.17 6.98
N VAL A 207 -16.80 -2.32 7.53
CA VAL A 207 -17.53 -3.37 6.81
C VAL A 207 -18.78 -3.71 7.58
N GLN A 208 -19.93 -3.74 6.90
CA GLN A 208 -21.22 -4.15 7.46
C GLN A 208 -21.80 -5.31 6.66
N ASN A 209 -22.39 -6.28 7.37
CA ASN A 209 -23.22 -7.31 6.76
C ASN A 209 -24.62 -6.72 6.47
N THR A 210 -24.94 -6.52 5.20
CA THR A 210 -26.26 -6.02 4.76
C THR A 210 -27.20 -7.13 4.29
N GLY A 211 -26.77 -8.39 4.40
CA GLY A 211 -27.56 -9.56 4.06
C GLY A 211 -28.57 -9.95 5.14
N GLU A 212 -29.28 -11.05 4.89
CA GLU A 212 -30.31 -11.58 5.81
C GLU A 212 -29.79 -12.66 6.77
N ALA A 213 -28.57 -13.16 6.56
CA ALA A 213 -27.95 -14.23 7.34
C ALA A 213 -26.60 -13.80 7.93
N ALA A 214 -26.24 -14.38 9.07
CA ALA A 214 -24.94 -14.17 9.71
C ALA A 214 -23.81 -14.79 8.89
N TRP A 215 -22.61 -14.20 8.96
CA TRP A 215 -21.41 -14.80 8.39
C TRP A 215 -20.78 -15.78 9.39
N THR A 216 -20.88 -17.07 9.13
CA THR A 216 -20.37 -18.13 10.02
C THR A 216 -19.13 -18.81 9.46
N ALA A 217 -18.37 -19.46 10.34
CA ALA A 217 -17.14 -20.14 9.98
C ALA A 217 -17.38 -21.26 8.94
N GLU A 218 -18.53 -21.93 9.00
CA GLU A 218 -18.89 -23.03 8.12
C GLU A 218 -19.25 -22.56 6.70
N GLN A 219 -19.67 -21.30 6.58
CA GLN A 219 -20.09 -20.69 5.31
C GLN A 219 -19.02 -19.80 4.69
N GLY A 220 -17.92 -19.55 5.41
CA GLY A 220 -16.82 -18.71 4.98
C GLY A 220 -17.03 -17.25 5.37
N GLN A 221 -16.16 -16.76 6.23
CA GLN A 221 -16.16 -15.39 6.73
C GLN A 221 -15.18 -14.53 5.93
N PRO A 222 -15.55 -13.30 5.56
CA PRO A 222 -14.60 -12.39 4.92
C PRO A 222 -13.65 -11.79 5.97
N SER A 223 -12.53 -11.21 5.51
CA SER A 223 -11.71 -10.27 6.30
C SER A 223 -11.50 -8.98 5.51
N VAL A 224 -11.26 -7.86 6.20
CA VAL A 224 -10.68 -6.67 5.55
C VAL A 224 -9.22 -6.96 5.28
N TRP A 225 -8.75 -6.60 4.08
CA TRP A 225 -7.35 -6.72 3.69
C TRP A 225 -6.91 -5.41 3.02
N ILE A 226 -5.93 -4.74 3.61
CA ILE A 226 -5.35 -3.50 3.10
C ILE A 226 -3.98 -3.80 2.51
N LEU A 227 -3.76 -3.38 1.27
CA LEU A 227 -2.51 -3.60 0.53
C LEU A 227 -1.87 -2.27 0.17
N ASP A 228 -0.65 -2.05 0.67
CA ASP A 228 0.08 -0.80 0.45
C ASP A 228 1.24 -1.06 -0.52
N MET A 229 1.11 -0.61 -1.77
CA MET A 229 2.16 -0.77 -2.79
C MET A 229 3.14 0.38 -2.75
N PHE A 230 4.40 0.09 -2.45
CA PHE A 230 5.51 1.03 -2.41
C PHE A 230 6.51 0.77 -3.54
N PRO A 231 7.21 1.80 -4.04
CA PRO A 231 8.32 1.63 -4.97
C PRO A 231 9.39 0.70 -4.39
N PRO A 232 10.02 -0.15 -5.20
CA PRO A 232 11.06 -1.06 -4.74
C PRO A 232 12.25 -0.27 -4.17
N ALA A 233 12.91 -0.84 -3.16
CA ALA A 233 14.08 -0.26 -2.55
C ALA A 233 15.29 -1.18 -2.76
N GLU A 234 16.21 -0.78 -3.64
CA GLU A 234 17.40 -1.56 -4.03
C GLU A 234 18.24 -1.96 -2.81
N ASN A 235 18.52 -0.97 -1.96
CA ASN A 235 19.27 -1.14 -0.72
C ASN A 235 18.39 -1.01 0.54
N GLY A 236 17.07 -1.26 0.39
CA GLY A 236 16.11 -1.15 1.49
C GLY A 236 15.55 -2.49 1.95
N ALA A 237 14.93 -2.46 3.13
CA ALA A 237 14.25 -3.62 3.70
C ALA A 237 12.94 -3.21 4.36
N VAL A 238 11.97 -4.13 4.31
CA VAL A 238 10.84 -4.16 5.22
C VAL A 238 11.32 -4.68 6.58
N ILE A 239 10.81 -4.07 7.63
CA ILE A 239 11.13 -4.32 9.04
C ILE A 239 9.82 -4.68 9.74
N ILE A 240 9.75 -5.88 10.33
CA ILE A 240 8.56 -6.30 11.06
C ILE A 240 8.93 -6.74 12.47
N PRO A 241 8.67 -5.91 13.49
CA PRO A 241 8.77 -6.31 14.89
C PRO A 241 7.69 -7.36 15.23
N PHE A 242 8.06 -8.36 16.01
CA PHE A 242 7.15 -9.42 16.44
C PHE A 242 7.28 -9.73 17.93
N ARG A 243 6.33 -10.48 18.49
CA ARG A 243 6.39 -10.95 19.87
C ARG A 243 7.45 -12.06 19.99
N ALA A 244 8.54 -11.76 20.70
CA ALA A 244 9.57 -12.74 21.02
C ALA A 244 9.04 -13.84 21.97
N GLY A 245 9.73 -14.99 21.99
CA GLY A 245 9.40 -16.13 22.83
C GLY A 245 9.39 -17.45 22.07
N ASP A 246 9.26 -18.55 22.80
CA ASP A 246 9.36 -19.90 22.25
C ASP A 246 8.23 -20.21 21.26
N GLU A 247 8.54 -20.92 20.18
CA GLU A 247 7.55 -21.36 19.19
C GLU A 247 6.48 -22.28 19.79
N SER A 248 6.79 -23.01 20.87
CA SER A 248 5.80 -23.82 21.58
C SER A 248 4.71 -22.99 22.27
N GLU A 249 4.97 -21.69 22.53
CA GLU A 249 4.00 -20.78 23.17
C GLU A 249 3.29 -19.90 22.14
N PHE A 250 4.04 -19.32 21.20
CA PHE A 250 3.52 -18.32 20.25
C PHE A 250 3.42 -18.82 18.80
N GLY A 251 3.76 -20.08 18.53
CA GLY A 251 3.80 -20.63 17.18
C GLY A 251 4.97 -20.13 16.34
N MET A 252 4.92 -20.44 15.05
CA MET A 252 5.93 -20.02 14.07
C MET A 252 6.06 -18.49 14.04
N VAL A 253 7.28 -17.98 13.85
CA VAL A 253 7.54 -16.52 13.78
C VAL A 253 7.00 -15.92 12.48
N VAL A 254 7.28 -16.59 11.36
CA VAL A 254 7.01 -16.08 10.02
C VAL A 254 6.65 -17.23 9.09
N ARG A 255 5.60 -17.03 8.29
CA ARG A 255 5.21 -17.90 7.19
C ARG A 255 5.92 -17.46 5.91
N THR A 256 6.57 -18.39 5.21
CA THR A 256 7.37 -18.10 4.00
C THR A 256 6.95 -18.89 2.77
N ASN A 257 6.04 -19.86 2.91
CA ASN A 257 5.74 -20.87 1.90
C ASN A 257 4.72 -20.44 0.81
N TYR A 258 4.51 -19.14 0.60
CA TYR A 258 3.58 -18.66 -0.43
C TYR A 258 4.12 -18.87 -1.86
N PHE A 259 5.42 -18.67 -2.07
CA PHE A 259 6.08 -18.76 -3.39
C PHE A 259 7.34 -19.65 -3.36
N GLY A 260 7.42 -20.58 -2.41
CA GLY A 260 8.60 -21.41 -2.17
C GLY A 260 9.57 -20.81 -1.15
N ASP A 261 10.76 -21.40 -1.05
CA ASP A 261 11.75 -21.00 -0.05
C ASP A 261 12.32 -19.59 -0.32
N ILE A 262 12.55 -18.84 0.77
CA ILE A 262 13.17 -17.51 0.71
C ILE A 262 14.63 -17.63 1.12
N PRO A 263 15.60 -17.23 0.27
CA PRO A 263 17.01 -17.28 0.60
C PRO A 263 17.40 -16.42 1.82
N ALA A 264 18.43 -16.83 2.55
CA ALA A 264 18.86 -16.16 3.80
C ALA A 264 19.40 -14.73 3.59
N ASP A 265 19.85 -14.38 2.39
CA ASP A 265 20.24 -13.01 2.02
C ASP A 265 19.03 -12.10 1.71
N ARG A 266 17.80 -12.64 1.79
CA ARG A 266 16.56 -11.91 1.53
C ARG A 266 15.61 -11.87 2.71
N LEU A 267 15.78 -12.75 3.69
CA LEU A 267 15.02 -12.77 4.93
C LEU A 267 15.95 -13.09 6.10
N GLN A 268 16.08 -12.14 7.02
CA GLN A 268 16.77 -12.34 8.30
C GLN A 268 15.76 -12.26 9.44
N VAL A 269 15.67 -13.31 10.24
CA VAL A 269 14.83 -13.37 11.45
C VAL A 269 15.75 -13.20 12.66
N ASN A 270 15.58 -12.13 13.42
CA ASN A 270 16.29 -11.85 14.67
C ASN A 270 15.43 -12.28 15.87
N ASP A 271 15.77 -11.85 17.08
CA ASP A 271 15.08 -12.29 18.31
C ASP A 271 13.65 -11.74 18.44
N ASP A 272 13.42 -10.49 18.02
CA ASP A 272 12.14 -9.79 18.18
C ASP A 272 11.72 -8.92 16.98
N TYR A 273 12.46 -9.01 15.87
CA TYR A 273 12.12 -8.41 14.58
C TYR A 273 12.70 -9.21 13.42
N LEU A 274 12.15 -9.03 12.23
CA LEU A 274 12.73 -9.54 11.00
C LEU A 274 13.00 -8.42 9.99
N LEU A 275 13.90 -8.71 9.05
CA LEU A 275 14.25 -7.89 7.91
C LEU A 275 13.98 -8.66 6.63
N PHE A 276 13.28 -8.04 5.68
CA PHE A 276 12.88 -8.65 4.42
C PHE A 276 13.23 -7.75 3.25
N LYS A 277 14.02 -8.26 2.29
CA LYS A 277 14.53 -7.47 1.16
C LYS A 277 13.46 -7.25 0.08
N VAL A 278 13.31 -6.01 -0.37
CA VAL A 278 12.18 -5.54 -1.19
C VAL A 278 12.61 -4.76 -2.45
N ASP A 279 13.59 -5.29 -3.16
CA ASP A 279 14.20 -4.66 -4.35
C ASP A 279 13.46 -4.95 -5.68
N GLY A 280 12.40 -5.75 -5.68
CA GLY A 280 11.70 -6.19 -6.88
C GLY A 280 12.50 -7.17 -7.78
N HIS A 281 13.52 -7.86 -7.26
CA HIS A 281 14.34 -8.80 -8.02
C HIS A 281 14.06 -10.28 -7.73
N TYR A 282 13.30 -10.59 -6.67
CA TYR A 282 12.98 -11.97 -6.30
C TYR A 282 11.57 -12.08 -5.75
N ARG A 283 10.68 -12.73 -6.48
CA ARG A 283 9.29 -12.88 -6.08
C ARG A 283 9.21 -13.68 -4.78
N SER A 284 8.72 -13.04 -3.72
CA SER A 284 8.65 -13.65 -2.40
C SER A 284 7.56 -12.98 -1.56
N LYS A 285 7.00 -13.72 -0.61
CA LYS A 285 6.00 -13.20 0.32
C LYS A 285 6.21 -13.81 1.69
N ILE A 286 6.04 -12.99 2.72
CA ILE A 286 6.03 -13.41 4.11
C ILE A 286 4.71 -13.07 4.78
N GLY A 287 4.39 -13.78 5.86
CA GLY A 287 3.21 -13.56 6.71
C GLY A 287 3.54 -13.69 8.19
N ILE A 288 2.96 -12.83 9.01
CA ILE A 288 3.12 -12.85 10.46
C ILE A 288 1.80 -13.31 11.11
N PRO A 289 1.80 -14.47 11.77
CA PRO A 289 0.63 -15.00 12.45
C PRO A 289 0.17 -14.11 13.63
N PRO A 290 -1.10 -14.19 14.04
CA PRO A 290 -1.67 -13.29 15.05
C PRO A 290 -1.00 -13.34 16.42
N LEU A 291 -0.49 -14.51 16.84
CA LEU A 291 0.21 -14.64 18.12
C LEU A 291 1.59 -13.94 18.15
N ARG A 292 2.16 -13.68 16.96
CA ARG A 292 3.45 -13.01 16.78
C ARG A 292 3.30 -11.56 16.37
N ALA A 293 2.26 -11.22 15.63
CA ALA A 293 2.06 -9.89 15.06
C ALA A 293 1.99 -8.81 16.15
N ARG A 294 2.76 -7.73 15.95
CA ARG A 294 2.54 -6.45 16.65
C ARG A 294 1.66 -5.56 15.78
N GLN A 295 1.33 -4.38 16.29
CA GLN A 295 0.50 -3.39 15.59
C GLN A 295 1.29 -2.52 14.62
N VAL A 296 2.51 -2.92 14.23
CA VAL A 296 3.42 -2.06 13.46
C VAL A 296 4.30 -2.89 12.53
N ALA A 297 4.53 -2.34 11.34
CA ALA A 297 5.57 -2.73 10.40
C ALA A 297 6.15 -1.45 9.77
N GLY A 298 7.30 -1.56 9.12
CA GLY A 298 7.87 -0.43 8.40
C GLY A 298 8.79 -0.86 7.28
N SER A 299 9.33 0.10 6.56
CA SER A 299 10.42 -0.11 5.62
C SER A 299 11.38 1.07 5.66
N TYR A 300 12.66 0.77 5.48
CA TYR A 300 13.70 1.78 5.41
C TYR A 300 14.44 1.69 4.08
N ASP A 301 14.52 2.84 3.41
CA ASP A 301 15.22 3.03 2.15
C ASP A 301 16.32 4.08 2.34
N PRO A 302 17.59 3.64 2.50
CA PRO A 302 18.72 4.56 2.70
C PRO A 302 19.04 5.39 1.45
N ASP A 303 18.77 4.87 0.25
CA ASP A 303 19.10 5.57 -1.02
C ASP A 303 18.27 6.85 -1.18
N HIS A 304 17.03 6.80 -0.70
CA HIS A 304 16.12 7.95 -0.71
C HIS A 304 15.92 8.60 0.65
N GLN A 305 16.61 8.11 1.69
CA GLN A 305 16.47 8.55 3.07
C GLN A 305 14.99 8.58 3.50
N THR A 306 14.28 7.49 3.23
CA THR A 306 12.85 7.35 3.49
C THR A 306 12.61 6.26 4.53
N LEU A 307 11.79 6.57 5.53
CA LEU A 307 11.22 5.60 6.45
C LEU A 307 9.71 5.60 6.28
N THR A 308 9.15 4.43 6.01
CA THR A 308 7.71 4.19 6.03
C THR A 308 7.35 3.41 7.28
N ILE A 309 6.27 3.80 7.94
CA ILE A 309 5.67 3.08 9.08
C ILE A 309 4.20 2.82 8.75
N ILE A 310 3.80 1.56 8.89
CA ILE A 310 2.39 1.15 8.92
C ILE A 310 2.05 0.78 10.36
N GLN A 311 1.00 1.40 10.89
CA GLN A 311 0.43 1.07 12.18
C GLN A 311 -1.03 0.63 12.00
N ILE A 312 -1.39 -0.50 12.59
CA ILE A 312 -2.74 -1.05 12.52
C ILE A 312 -3.44 -0.97 13.88
N GLY A 313 -4.75 -1.16 13.88
CA GLY A 313 -5.52 -1.33 15.11
C GLY A 313 -5.07 -2.55 15.95
N PRO A 314 -5.63 -2.74 17.15
CA PRO A 314 -5.27 -3.86 18.02
C PRO A 314 -5.38 -5.21 17.32
N VAL A 315 -4.33 -6.02 17.45
CA VAL A 315 -4.32 -7.41 16.96
C VAL A 315 -5.07 -8.28 17.95
N ASP A 316 -6.16 -8.91 17.50
CA ASP A 316 -6.95 -9.82 18.33
C ASP A 316 -6.36 -11.23 18.29
N THR A 317 -5.44 -11.49 19.21
CA THR A 317 -4.79 -12.81 19.38
C THR A 317 -5.74 -13.94 19.81
N GLN A 318 -7.01 -13.64 20.13
CA GLN A 318 -8.02 -14.65 20.49
C GLN A 318 -8.98 -14.95 19.35
N SER A 319 -8.92 -14.17 18.27
CA SER A 319 -9.71 -14.41 17.06
C SER A 319 -8.93 -15.25 16.04
N VAL A 320 -9.62 -15.64 14.98
CA VAL A 320 -9.03 -16.35 13.85
C VAL A 320 -8.89 -15.42 12.65
N TYR A 321 -7.93 -15.72 11.78
CA TYR A 321 -7.60 -14.92 10.60
C TYR A 321 -7.72 -15.78 9.36
N VAL A 322 -8.28 -15.23 8.28
CA VAL A 322 -8.51 -16.02 7.07
C VAL A 322 -7.19 -16.35 6.37
N ASN A 323 -7.04 -17.60 5.95
CA ASN A 323 -5.88 -18.06 5.20
C ASN A 323 -6.06 -17.79 3.70
N SER A 324 -5.10 -17.11 3.09
CA SER A 324 -5.14 -16.74 1.66
C SER A 324 -4.27 -17.62 0.76
N VAL A 325 -3.71 -18.72 1.28
CA VAL A 325 -2.97 -19.70 0.46
C VAL A 325 -3.91 -20.35 -0.56
N TRP A 326 -3.45 -20.49 -1.81
CA TRP A 326 -4.22 -21.12 -2.87
C TRP A 326 -4.27 -22.64 -2.72
N GLY A 327 -5.44 -23.21 -2.97
CA GLY A 327 -5.76 -24.61 -2.74
C GLY A 327 -6.89 -24.77 -1.73
N THR A 328 -7.64 -25.87 -1.80
CA THR A 328 -8.79 -26.12 -0.91
C THR A 328 -8.43 -26.99 0.30
N ASP A 329 -7.24 -27.58 0.30
CA ASP A 329 -6.77 -28.54 1.32
C ASP A 329 -5.95 -27.83 2.41
N THR A 330 -6.45 -26.69 2.88
CA THR A 330 -5.82 -25.85 3.90
C THR A 330 -6.81 -25.51 4.99
N ASP A 331 -6.33 -25.23 6.20
CA ASP A 331 -7.18 -24.61 7.22
C ASP A 331 -7.55 -23.19 6.77
N PRO A 332 -8.85 -22.87 6.56
CA PRO A 332 -9.27 -21.55 6.10
C PRO A 332 -9.05 -20.44 7.14
N TYR A 333 -8.72 -20.79 8.38
CA TYR A 333 -8.65 -19.86 9.52
C TYR A 333 -7.27 -19.82 10.20
N ASP A 334 -6.23 -20.33 9.53
CA ASP A 334 -4.80 -20.25 9.90
C ASP A 334 -4.08 -19.14 9.11
N GLY A 335 -4.65 -17.93 9.13
CA GLY A 335 -4.16 -16.77 8.39
C GLY A 335 -3.12 -15.91 9.13
N ASP A 336 -2.72 -14.84 8.46
CA ASP A 336 -1.70 -13.90 8.90
C ASP A 336 -2.30 -12.49 9.08
N VAL A 337 -1.70 -11.69 9.96
CA VAL A 337 -2.15 -10.33 10.26
C VAL A 337 -1.42 -9.29 9.44
N ILE A 338 -0.10 -9.48 9.30
CA ILE A 338 0.77 -8.61 8.52
C ILE A 338 1.42 -9.48 7.46
N ASN A 339 1.44 -8.99 6.22
CA ASN A 339 2.19 -9.61 5.15
C ASN A 339 3.13 -8.61 4.51
N SER A 340 4.15 -9.12 3.83
CA SER A 340 4.93 -8.32 2.91
C SER A 340 5.26 -9.12 1.67
N TYR A 341 5.08 -8.50 0.51
CA TYR A 341 5.32 -9.08 -0.81
C TYR A 341 6.41 -8.30 -1.53
N ASN A 342 7.35 -9.00 -2.16
CA ASN A 342 8.31 -8.42 -3.09
C ASN A 342 7.95 -8.86 -4.51
N ASP A 343 7.56 -7.92 -5.37
CA ASP A 343 7.20 -8.22 -6.75
C ASP A 343 8.46 -8.39 -7.60
N GLY A 344 9.01 -9.61 -7.65
CA GLY A 344 10.10 -9.98 -8.56
C GLY A 344 9.61 -10.71 -9.82
N PRO A 345 10.51 -11.01 -10.76
CA PRO A 345 10.16 -11.73 -11.99
C PRO A 345 9.48 -13.08 -11.71
N LEU A 346 8.45 -13.39 -12.50
CA LEU A 346 7.79 -14.70 -12.56
C LEU A 346 8.70 -15.72 -13.28
N ASP A 347 8.44 -17.02 -13.11
CA ASP A 347 9.17 -18.11 -13.79
C ASP A 347 9.19 -17.97 -15.32
N GLY A 348 8.17 -17.33 -15.90
CA GLY A 348 8.06 -17.02 -17.34
C GLY A 348 8.70 -15.70 -17.77
N GLY A 349 9.36 -14.96 -16.86
CA GLY A 349 10.01 -13.66 -17.11
C GLY A 349 9.10 -12.44 -17.10
N GLY A 350 7.79 -12.60 -16.88
CA GLY A 350 6.86 -11.49 -16.66
C GLY A 350 6.97 -10.90 -15.25
N GLN A 351 6.45 -9.70 -15.04
CA GLN A 351 6.41 -9.01 -13.75
C GLN A 351 5.21 -8.05 -13.74
N LEU A 352 4.55 -7.84 -12.60
CA LEU A 352 3.40 -6.94 -12.51
C LEU A 352 3.86 -5.48 -12.46
N GLY A 353 4.90 -5.22 -11.68
CA GLY A 353 5.63 -3.97 -11.57
C GLY A 353 7.14 -4.21 -11.57
N PRO A 354 7.92 -3.34 -10.92
CA PRO A 354 8.43 -3.76 -9.62
C PRO A 354 7.86 -2.86 -8.53
N PHE A 355 7.42 -3.48 -7.43
CA PHE A 355 6.95 -2.83 -6.20
C PHE A 355 7.17 -3.80 -5.04
N PHE A 356 6.98 -3.32 -3.83
CA PHE A 356 6.74 -4.19 -2.68
C PHE A 356 5.47 -3.78 -1.96
N GLU A 357 4.95 -4.70 -1.14
CA GLU A 357 3.79 -4.44 -0.31
C GLU A 357 4.11 -4.60 1.16
N ILE A 358 3.48 -3.77 1.97
CA ILE A 358 3.16 -4.09 3.36
C ILE A 358 1.64 -4.17 3.40
N GLU A 359 1.13 -5.26 3.97
CA GLU A 359 -0.29 -5.53 3.97
C GLU A 359 -0.77 -5.76 5.40
N SER A 360 -2.03 -5.45 5.65
CA SER A 360 -2.68 -5.77 6.92
C SER A 360 -4.05 -6.40 6.75
N SER A 361 -4.37 -7.35 7.64
CA SER A 361 -5.63 -8.08 7.65
C SER A 361 -6.37 -7.88 8.97
N SER A 362 -7.70 -7.74 8.90
CA SER A 362 -8.56 -7.91 10.06
C SER A 362 -8.72 -9.40 10.41
N PRO A 363 -9.26 -9.73 11.59
CA PRO A 363 -9.77 -11.07 11.85
C PRO A 363 -10.86 -11.47 10.84
N ALA A 364 -11.18 -12.76 10.82
CA ALA A 364 -12.36 -13.27 10.13
C ALA A 364 -13.63 -12.67 10.75
N LEU A 365 -14.51 -12.13 9.92
CA LEU A 365 -15.64 -11.32 10.35
C LEU A 365 -16.90 -12.18 10.57
N ALA A 366 -17.21 -12.47 11.84
CA ALA A 366 -18.42 -13.15 12.27
C ALA A 366 -19.61 -12.18 12.46
N LEU A 367 -20.03 -11.49 11.40
CA LEU A 367 -21.04 -10.44 11.51
C LEU A 367 -22.47 -10.96 11.34
N GLU A 368 -23.32 -10.67 12.33
CA GLU A 368 -24.78 -10.77 12.22
C GLU A 368 -25.34 -9.75 11.20
N PRO A 369 -26.55 -9.96 10.66
CA PRO A 369 -27.24 -8.97 9.84
C PRO A 369 -27.29 -7.58 10.51
N GLY A 370 -26.80 -6.57 9.81
CA GLY A 370 -26.71 -5.19 10.29
C GLY A 370 -25.53 -4.89 11.22
N ALA A 371 -24.75 -5.90 11.64
CA ALA A 371 -23.54 -5.69 12.43
C ALA A 371 -22.39 -5.19 11.55
N SER A 372 -21.48 -4.43 12.15
CA SER A 372 -20.33 -3.82 11.49
C SER A 372 -19.02 -4.07 12.22
N TYR A 373 -17.92 -4.06 11.48
CA TYR A 373 -16.54 -4.09 11.96
C TYR A 373 -15.75 -2.91 11.38
N GLN A 374 -14.72 -2.46 12.10
CA GLN A 374 -13.84 -1.37 11.67
C GLN A 374 -12.38 -1.82 11.71
N HIS A 375 -11.70 -1.81 10.56
CA HIS A 375 -10.26 -2.00 10.47
C HIS A 375 -9.57 -0.65 10.27
N LEU A 376 -8.67 -0.29 11.19
CA LEU A 376 -7.90 0.95 11.13
C LEU A 376 -6.47 0.64 10.67
N GLN A 377 -6.01 1.38 9.68
CA GLN A 377 -4.60 1.49 9.32
C GLN A 377 -4.17 2.95 9.34
N ARG A 378 -2.93 3.21 9.76
CA ARG A 378 -2.24 4.47 9.62
C ARG A 378 -0.94 4.25 8.87
N THR A 379 -0.66 5.14 7.95
CA THR A 379 0.56 5.12 7.14
C THR A 379 1.30 6.43 7.35
N PHE A 380 2.59 6.33 7.64
CA PHE A 380 3.46 7.48 7.87
C PHE A 380 4.71 7.35 7.01
N HIS A 381 5.11 8.45 6.39
CA HIS A 381 6.38 8.56 5.68
C HIS A 381 7.21 9.67 6.29
N PHE A 382 8.49 9.40 6.50
CA PHE A 382 9.46 10.33 7.03
C PHE A 382 10.66 10.41 6.08
N THR A 383 11.13 11.63 5.83
CA THR A 383 12.39 11.88 5.11
C THR A 383 13.26 12.84 5.91
N GLY A 384 14.54 12.54 6.02
CA GLY A 384 15.48 13.29 6.85
C GLY A 384 16.85 12.61 6.88
N ASP A 385 17.79 13.16 7.64
CA ASP A 385 19.08 12.49 7.82
C ASP A 385 18.92 11.17 8.59
N ALA A 386 19.90 10.27 8.41
CA ALA A 386 19.88 8.94 9.01
C ALA A 386 19.80 8.99 10.55
N GLY A 387 20.34 10.02 11.22
CA GLY A 387 20.26 10.15 12.68
C GLY A 387 18.83 10.41 13.15
N ALA A 388 18.13 11.33 12.51
CA ALA A 388 16.75 11.63 12.80
C ALA A 388 15.81 10.44 12.49
N LEU A 389 16.00 9.78 11.35
CA LEU A 389 15.22 8.58 11.00
C LEU A 389 15.51 7.41 11.95
N ASN A 390 16.76 7.23 12.37
CA ASN A 390 17.14 6.21 13.35
C ASN A 390 16.43 6.41 14.70
N GLN A 391 16.22 7.66 15.13
CA GLN A 391 15.45 7.93 16.35
C GLN A 391 14.00 7.43 16.24
N ILE A 392 13.35 7.64 15.09
CA ILE A 392 12.00 7.13 14.83
C ILE A 392 12.00 5.61 14.77
N MET A 393 12.92 4.99 14.02
CA MET A 393 13.02 3.54 13.89
C MET A 393 13.24 2.84 15.23
N GLN A 394 14.14 3.34 16.07
CA GLN A 394 14.39 2.75 17.39
C GLN A 394 13.18 2.88 18.31
N THR A 395 12.46 4.00 18.24
CA THR A 395 11.29 4.25 19.10
C THR A 395 10.09 3.40 18.68
N VAL A 396 9.83 3.32 17.36
CA VAL A 396 8.60 2.73 16.81
C VAL A 396 8.78 1.26 16.46
N LEU A 397 9.93 0.88 15.88
CA LEU A 397 10.20 -0.47 15.40
C LEU A 397 11.15 -1.24 16.32
N GLY A 398 11.90 -0.55 17.20
CA GLY A 398 12.92 -1.20 18.03
C GLY A 398 14.18 -1.61 17.26
N VAL A 399 14.38 -1.07 16.05
CA VAL A 399 15.48 -1.44 15.14
C VAL A 399 16.31 -0.21 14.81
N ALA A 400 17.62 -0.35 14.67
CA ALA A 400 18.50 0.73 14.24
C ALA A 400 18.70 0.73 12.71
N VAL A 401 19.00 1.90 12.14
CA VAL A 401 19.39 2.03 10.73
C VAL A 401 20.54 1.08 10.38
N LEU A 402 21.53 0.97 11.28
CA LEU A 402 22.69 0.09 11.08
C LEU A 402 22.33 -1.40 10.95
N ASP A 403 21.24 -1.86 11.58
CA ASP A 403 20.81 -3.26 11.46
C ASP A 403 20.36 -3.55 10.02
N VAL A 404 19.64 -2.59 9.41
CA VAL A 404 19.22 -2.66 8.01
C VAL A 404 20.42 -2.56 7.07
N GLU A 405 21.32 -1.60 7.31
CA GLU A 405 22.53 -1.45 6.48
C GLU A 405 23.42 -2.70 6.51
N HIS A 406 23.59 -3.32 7.67
CA HIS A 406 24.35 -4.58 7.80
C HIS A 406 23.66 -5.76 7.12
N PHE A 407 22.32 -5.83 7.14
CA PHE A 407 21.57 -6.86 6.44
C PHE A 407 21.74 -6.73 4.91
N ILE A 408 21.64 -5.51 4.39
CA ILE A 408 21.75 -5.23 2.95
C ILE A 408 23.19 -5.33 2.45
N HIS A 409 24.14 -4.88 3.27
CA HIS A 409 25.58 -4.91 2.98
C HIS A 409 26.34 -5.58 4.13
N PRO A 410 26.37 -6.92 4.18
CA PRO A 410 27.09 -7.64 5.22
C PRO A 410 28.56 -7.22 5.25
N PRO A 411 29.15 -6.93 6.43
CA PRO A 411 30.56 -6.58 6.51
C PRO A 411 31.41 -7.71 5.94
N ILE A 412 32.43 -7.34 5.15
CA ILE A 412 33.39 -8.31 4.61
C ILE A 412 34.11 -8.96 5.80
N GLN A 413 33.92 -10.27 5.97
CA GLN A 413 34.54 -11.07 7.03
C GLN A 413 36.06 -11.22 6.85
#